data_AF-A0A2R8C9M5-F1
#
_entry.id   AF-A0A2R8C9M5-F1
#
_cell.length_a   1.000
_cell.length_b   1.000
_cell.length_c   1.000
_cell.angle_alpha   90.00
_cell.angle_beta   90.00
_cell.angle_gamma   90.00
#
_symmetry.space_group_name_H-M   'P 1'
#
loop_
_entity.id
_entity.type
_entity.pdbx_description
1 polymer ?
#
loop_
_entity_poly.entity_id
_entity_poly.type
_entity_poly.pdbx_seq_one_letter_code
_entity_poly.pdbx_strand_id
1 'polypeptide(L)'
;MLSFLTDLFKPKAAKAPPITSETSMNFDTDSVEPFLIGLLNNPRFGLPTDLPATIAQTLSSLPVDGKQRWQIDGDFDGAKVQINIEVFMDDIDAPDLYFFSTQPVIAEIERELTAFGDLME
;
A
#
# COMPACT_ATOMS: atom_id res chain seq x y z
N MET A 1 -28.31 -10.72 -39.28
CA MET A 1 -27.22 -9.83 -38.82
C MET A 1 -27.73 -9.05 -37.63
N LEU A 2 -27.47 -9.47 -36.39
CA LEU A 2 -27.86 -8.70 -35.20
C LEU A 2 -26.99 -9.03 -33.96
N SER A 3 -25.69 -9.24 -34.15
CA SER A 3 -24.77 -9.63 -33.06
C SER A 3 -23.65 -8.62 -32.81
N PHE A 4 -23.69 -7.43 -33.43
CA PHE A 4 -22.61 -6.44 -33.36
C PHE A 4 -22.84 -5.30 -32.36
N LEU A 5 -23.99 -5.23 -31.70
CA LEU A 5 -24.33 -4.08 -30.83
C LEU A 5 -24.06 -4.33 -29.33
N THR A 6 -23.77 -5.56 -28.91
CA THR A 6 -23.55 -5.88 -27.48
C THR A 6 -22.12 -5.65 -27.00
N ASP A 7 -21.14 -5.55 -27.90
CA ASP A 7 -19.74 -5.28 -27.51
C ASP A 7 -19.44 -3.79 -27.29
N LEU A 8 -20.31 -2.87 -27.75
CA LEU A 8 -20.10 -1.42 -27.63
C LEU A 8 -20.38 -0.88 -26.20
N PHE A 9 -21.05 -1.67 -25.36
CA PHE A 9 -21.47 -1.29 -24.00
C PHE A 9 -20.74 -2.08 -22.91
N LYS A 10 -19.60 -2.73 -23.20
CA LYS A 10 -18.73 -3.18 -22.12
C LYS A 10 -18.05 -1.95 -21.53
N PRO A 11 -18.39 -1.50 -20.31
CA PRO A 11 -17.63 -0.44 -19.68
C PRO A 11 -16.18 -0.88 -19.64
N LYS A 12 -15.30 -0.13 -20.31
CA LYS A 12 -13.86 -0.29 -20.15
C LYS A 12 -13.60 -0.19 -18.65
N ALA A 13 -13.08 -1.25 -18.04
CA ALA A 13 -12.80 -1.26 -16.61
C ALA A 13 -12.06 0.03 -16.25
N ALA A 14 -12.58 0.78 -15.28
CA ALA A 14 -12.00 2.05 -14.89
C ALA A 14 -10.54 1.80 -14.48
N LYS A 15 -9.61 2.49 -15.15
CA LYS A 15 -8.19 2.44 -14.79
C LYS A 15 -8.01 3.18 -13.47
N ALA A 16 -7.15 2.67 -12.59
CA ALA A 16 -6.76 3.39 -11.39
C ALA A 16 -6.25 4.81 -11.74
N PRO A 17 -6.56 5.83 -10.93
CA PRO A 17 -6.02 7.17 -11.13
C PRO A 17 -4.47 7.18 -11.06
N PRO A 18 -3.80 8.20 -11.65
CA PRO A 18 -2.35 8.32 -11.56
C PRO A 18 -1.89 8.53 -10.11
N ILE A 19 -0.68 8.09 -9.80
CA ILE A 19 0.02 8.41 -8.55
C ILE A 19 0.37 9.90 -8.56
N THR A 20 0.06 10.60 -7.47
CA THR A 20 0.28 12.05 -7.33
C THR A 20 1.00 12.45 -6.05
N SER A 21 1.12 11.53 -5.10
CA SER A 21 1.47 11.84 -3.72
C SER A 21 2.26 10.69 -3.10
N GLU A 22 3.00 11.00 -2.03
CA GLU A 22 3.78 10.05 -1.25
C GLU A 22 3.78 10.40 0.24
N THR A 23 4.01 9.39 1.09
CA THR A 23 4.28 9.53 2.53
C THR A 23 5.23 8.41 2.97
N SER A 24 5.89 8.57 4.11
CA SER A 24 6.84 7.59 4.63
C SER A 24 7.00 7.66 6.14
N MET A 25 7.49 6.58 6.73
CA MET A 25 7.86 6.50 8.14
C MET A 25 8.97 5.47 8.34
N ASN A 26 9.85 5.74 9.32
CA ASN A 26 10.81 4.77 9.82
C ASN A 26 10.12 3.84 10.83
N PHE A 27 10.43 2.55 10.78
CA PHE A 27 9.83 1.55 11.65
C PHE A 27 10.90 0.71 12.34
N ASP A 28 10.62 0.25 13.55
CA ASP A 28 11.20 -1.00 14.03
C ASP A 28 10.65 -2.17 13.18
N THR A 29 11.51 -3.11 12.81
CA THR A 29 11.15 -4.22 11.91
C THR A 29 9.95 -5.03 12.42
N ASP A 30 9.84 -5.22 13.73
CA ASP A 30 8.74 -5.93 14.38
C ASP A 30 7.41 -5.17 14.36
N SER A 31 7.45 -3.86 14.09
CA SER A 31 6.30 -2.97 14.04
C SER A 31 5.71 -2.82 12.62
N VAL A 32 6.44 -3.23 11.58
CA VAL A 32 5.97 -3.17 10.18
C VAL A 32 4.73 -4.04 9.94
N GLU A 33 4.77 -5.31 10.35
CA GLU A 33 3.64 -6.22 10.16
C GLU A 33 2.37 -5.76 10.92
N PRO A 34 2.46 -5.38 12.21
CA PRO A 34 1.34 -4.77 12.93
C PRO A 34 0.74 -3.55 12.23
N PHE A 35 1.56 -2.63 11.73
CA PHE A 35 1.07 -1.45 11.01
C PHE A 35 0.30 -1.85 9.74
N LEU A 36 0.86 -2.76 8.92
CA LEU A 36 0.23 -3.21 7.69
C LEU A 36 -1.07 -4.00 7.94
N ILE A 37 -1.16 -4.74 9.05
CA ILE A 37 -2.42 -5.35 9.51
C ILE A 37 -3.44 -4.28 9.89
N GLY A 38 -3.02 -3.21 10.58
CA GLY A 38 -3.87 -2.06 10.88
C GLY A 38 -4.44 -1.42 9.61
N LEU A 39 -3.56 -1.18 8.62
CA LEU A 39 -3.94 -0.62 7.33
C LEU A 39 -4.91 -1.54 6.55
N LEU A 40 -4.69 -2.86 6.59
CA LEU A 40 -5.60 -3.85 6.01
C LEU A 40 -6.99 -3.85 6.68
N ASN A 41 -7.05 -3.57 7.98
CA ASN A 41 -8.29 -3.50 8.76
C ASN A 41 -9.01 -2.15 8.65
N ASN A 42 -8.39 -1.13 8.06
CA ASN A 42 -9.06 0.14 7.83
C ASN A 42 -10.17 -0.07 6.77
N PRO A 43 -11.45 0.21 7.12
CA PRO A 43 -12.60 -0.13 6.28
C PRO A 43 -12.68 0.67 4.97
N ARG A 44 -11.88 1.73 4.82
CA ARG A 44 -11.77 2.50 3.58
C ARG A 44 -10.95 1.77 2.54
N PHE A 45 -10.06 0.87 2.96
CA PHE A 45 -9.18 0.13 2.08
C PHE A 45 -9.70 -1.28 1.76
N GLY A 46 -9.49 -1.68 0.52
CA GLY A 46 -9.52 -3.08 0.09
C GLY A 46 -8.12 -3.47 -0.39
N LEU A 47 -7.29 -4.02 0.50
CA LEU A 47 -5.92 -4.44 0.18
C LEU A 47 -5.80 -5.96 0.08
N PRO A 48 -4.78 -6.49 -0.62
CA PRO A 48 -4.46 -7.91 -0.60
C PRO A 48 -4.19 -8.40 0.83
N THR A 49 -4.85 -9.48 1.24
CA THR A 49 -4.78 -10.00 2.62
C THR A 49 -3.42 -10.59 2.99
N ASP A 50 -2.63 -10.98 1.99
CA ASP A 50 -1.28 -11.54 2.12
C ASP A 50 -0.19 -10.45 2.14
N LEU A 51 -0.55 -9.17 1.96
CA LEU A 51 0.39 -8.05 1.91
C LEU A 51 1.27 -7.96 3.16
N PRO A 52 0.75 -7.99 4.41
CA PRO A 52 1.60 -7.86 5.60
C PRO A 52 2.64 -8.98 5.67
N ALA A 53 2.21 -10.24 5.48
CA ALA A 53 3.08 -11.40 5.51
C ALA A 53 4.13 -11.37 4.38
N THR A 54 3.78 -10.86 3.20
CA THR A 54 4.70 -10.75 2.06
C THR A 54 5.83 -9.75 2.34
N ILE A 55 5.48 -8.59 2.90
CA ILE A 55 6.47 -7.56 3.24
C ILE A 55 7.34 -8.03 4.41
N ALA A 56 6.75 -8.59 5.48
CA ALA A 56 7.48 -9.11 6.62
C ALA A 56 8.49 -10.21 6.25
N GLN A 57 8.08 -11.15 5.39
CA GLN A 57 8.99 -12.19 4.87
C GLN A 57 10.14 -11.58 4.07
N THR A 58 9.87 -10.53 3.29
CA THR A 58 10.93 -9.85 2.52
C THR A 58 11.94 -9.18 3.44
N LEU A 59 11.48 -8.46 4.47
CA LEU A 59 12.33 -7.79 5.45
C LEU A 59 13.36 -8.74 6.07
N SER A 60 12.94 -9.98 6.39
CA SER A 60 13.84 -10.99 6.99
C SER A 60 15.06 -11.36 6.13
N SER A 61 15.04 -11.02 4.83
CA SER A 61 16.08 -11.36 3.86
C SER A 61 16.68 -10.14 3.15
N LEU A 62 16.17 -8.94 3.42
CA LEU A 62 16.62 -7.72 2.77
C LEU A 62 17.91 -7.24 3.45
N PRO A 63 19.04 -7.13 2.73
CA PRO A 63 20.27 -6.61 3.33
C PRO A 63 20.13 -5.13 3.66
N VAL A 64 20.94 -4.64 4.60
CA VAL A 64 21.14 -3.19 4.82
C VAL A 64 21.52 -2.51 3.51
N ASP A 65 21.03 -1.28 3.32
CA ASP A 65 21.02 -0.51 2.07
C ASP A 65 20.18 -1.14 0.94
N GLY A 66 19.53 -2.28 1.20
CA GLY A 66 18.67 -2.98 0.27
C GLY A 66 17.33 -2.26 0.08
N LYS A 67 16.79 -2.37 -1.13
CA LYS A 67 15.46 -1.85 -1.48
C LYS A 67 14.61 -2.93 -2.12
N GLN A 68 13.32 -2.92 -1.79
CA GLN A 68 12.32 -3.68 -2.52
C GLN A 68 11.07 -2.83 -2.72
N ARG A 69 10.47 -2.97 -3.90
CA ARG A 69 9.25 -2.23 -4.25
C ARG A 69 8.18 -3.16 -4.78
N TRP A 70 6.96 -2.95 -4.29
CA TRP A 70 5.74 -3.59 -4.77
C TRP A 70 4.83 -2.55 -5.39
N GLN A 71 4.11 -2.97 -6.41
CA GLN A 71 2.91 -2.31 -6.89
C GLN A 71 1.75 -3.23 -6.55
N ILE A 72 0.79 -2.72 -5.77
CA ILE A 72 -0.44 -3.43 -5.45
C ILE A 72 -1.64 -2.73 -6.06
N ASP A 73 -2.57 -3.52 -6.55
CA ASP A 73 -3.90 -3.08 -6.89
C ASP A 73 -4.80 -3.28 -5.67
N GLY A 74 -5.58 -2.25 -5.33
CA GLY A 74 -6.55 -2.30 -4.24
C GLY A 74 -7.73 -1.38 -4.51
N ASP A 75 -8.50 -1.12 -3.46
CA ASP A 75 -9.64 -0.20 -3.49
C ASP A 75 -9.55 0.80 -2.33
N PHE A 76 -10.04 2.02 -2.56
CA PHE A 76 -10.20 3.08 -1.57
C PHE A 76 -11.60 3.69 -1.68
N ASP A 77 -12.40 3.62 -0.63
CA ASP A 77 -13.82 3.99 -0.61
C ASP A 77 -14.63 3.37 -1.79
N GLY A 78 -14.29 2.12 -2.15
CA GLY A 78 -14.92 1.39 -3.25
C GLY A 78 -14.46 1.78 -4.66
N ALA A 79 -13.47 2.65 -4.80
CA ALA A 79 -12.84 2.99 -6.06
C ALA A 79 -11.48 2.30 -6.20
N LYS A 80 -11.19 1.74 -7.38
CA LYS A 80 -9.90 1.12 -7.68
C LYS A 80 -8.75 2.12 -7.54
N VAL A 81 -7.70 1.71 -6.83
CA VAL A 81 -6.47 2.48 -6.66
C VAL A 81 -5.25 1.61 -6.90
N GLN A 82 -4.16 2.25 -7.30
CA GLN A 82 -2.84 1.65 -7.33
C GLN A 82 -2.03 2.24 -6.16
N ILE A 83 -1.39 1.38 -5.39
CA ILE A 83 -0.49 1.78 -4.31
C ILE A 83 0.88 1.16 -4.60
N ASN A 84 1.92 1.97 -4.64
CA ASN A 84 3.28 1.45 -4.62
C ASN A 84 3.79 1.51 -3.20
N ILE A 85 4.42 0.44 -2.72
CA ILE A 85 5.07 0.37 -1.43
C ILE A 85 6.54 0.09 -1.69
N GLU A 86 7.43 0.92 -1.15
CA GLU A 86 8.87 0.71 -1.20
C GLU A 86 9.39 0.57 0.22
N VAL A 87 10.21 -0.44 0.45
CA VAL A 87 10.98 -0.61 1.67
C VAL A 87 12.42 -0.29 1.35
N PHE A 88 13.06 0.48 2.23
CA PHE A 88 14.50 0.64 2.29
C PHE A 88 15.00 0.18 3.66
N MET A 89 15.98 -0.73 3.68
CA MET A 89 16.58 -1.20 4.93
C MET A 89 17.71 -0.26 5.35
N ASP A 90 17.41 0.72 6.22
CA ASP A 90 18.38 1.72 6.68
C ASP A 90 19.39 1.12 7.67
N ASP A 91 18.91 0.32 8.62
CA ASP A 91 19.73 -0.51 9.53
C ASP A 91 19.09 -1.91 9.69
N ILE A 92 19.75 -2.83 10.38
CA ILE A 92 19.37 -4.24 10.57
C ILE A 92 17.93 -4.40 11.08
N ASP A 93 17.45 -3.48 11.90
CA ASP A 93 16.13 -3.50 12.53
C ASP A 93 15.27 -2.27 12.22
N ALA A 94 15.73 -1.35 11.35
CA ALA A 94 15.10 -0.04 11.16
C ALA A 94 14.72 0.26 9.69
N PRO A 95 13.75 -0.47 9.08
CA PRO A 95 13.31 -0.17 7.72
C PRO A 95 12.52 1.13 7.60
N ASP A 96 12.78 1.87 6.52
CA ASP A 96 11.90 2.94 6.04
C ASP A 96 10.84 2.37 5.09
N LEU A 97 9.58 2.69 5.33
CA LEU A 97 8.47 2.38 4.42
C LEU A 97 7.99 3.64 3.71
N TYR A 98 7.98 3.60 2.38
CA TYR A 98 7.44 4.64 1.52
C TYR A 98 6.18 4.15 0.81
N PHE A 99 5.15 4.99 0.79
CA PHE A 99 3.89 4.74 0.11
C PHE A 99 3.69 5.77 -0.98
N PHE A 100 3.23 5.34 -2.16
CA PHE A 100 2.92 6.21 -3.28
C PHE A 100 1.55 5.87 -3.85
N SER A 101 0.66 6.86 -3.95
CA SER A 101 -0.67 6.70 -4.53
C SER A 101 -1.28 8.06 -4.89
N THR A 102 -2.61 8.13 -4.98
CA THR A 102 -3.36 9.39 -5.07
C THR A 102 -3.34 10.14 -3.73
N GLN A 103 -3.53 11.46 -3.77
CA GLN A 103 -3.57 12.28 -2.55
C GLN A 103 -4.55 11.77 -1.48
N PRO A 104 -5.80 11.36 -1.79
CA PRO A 104 -6.72 10.87 -0.77
C PRO A 104 -6.24 9.59 -0.08
N VAL A 105 -5.65 8.67 -0.85
CA VAL A 105 -5.07 7.44 -0.31
C VAL A 105 -3.90 7.75 0.60
N ILE A 106 -2.98 8.61 0.15
CA ILE A 106 -1.79 8.98 0.92
C ILE A 106 -2.17 9.72 2.21
N ALA A 107 -3.15 10.62 2.16
CA ALA A 107 -3.62 11.32 3.35
C ALA A 107 -4.22 10.36 4.40
N GLU A 108 -4.89 9.29 3.96
CA GLU A 108 -5.40 8.27 4.88
C GLU A 108 -4.26 7.41 5.44
N ILE A 109 -3.28 7.02 4.63
CA ILE A 109 -2.10 6.29 5.09
C ILE A 109 -1.32 7.13 6.11
N GLU A 110 -1.11 8.42 5.84
CA GLU A 110 -0.45 9.36 6.77
C GLU A 110 -1.20 9.50 8.09
N ARG A 111 -2.54 9.49 8.06
CA ARG A 111 -3.38 9.45 9.26
C ARG A 111 -3.14 8.17 10.07
N GLU A 112 -3.09 7.01 9.42
CA GLU A 112 -2.81 5.73 10.09
C GLU A 112 -1.38 5.67 10.62
N LEU A 113 -0.39 6.18 9.88
CA LEU A 113 1.01 6.27 10.33
C LEU A 113 1.13 7.12 11.60
N THR A 114 0.49 8.30 11.60
CA THR A 114 0.47 9.19 12.79
C THR A 114 -0.18 8.49 13.97
N ALA A 115 -1.36 7.88 13.76
CA ALA A 115 -2.08 7.18 14.82
C ALA A 115 -1.30 5.96 15.36
N PHE A 116 -0.55 5.27 14.50
CA PHE A 116 0.30 4.15 14.91
C PHE A 116 1.49 4.63 15.74
N GLY A 117 2.16 5.71 15.32
CA GLY A 117 3.25 6.34 16.07
C GLY A 117 2.82 6.78 17.47
N ASP A 118 1.67 7.45 17.57
CA ASP A 118 1.12 7.92 18.85
C ASP A 118 0.80 6.76 19.84
N LEU A 119 0.61 5.54 19.36
CA LEU A 119 0.36 4.35 20.20
C LEU A 119 1.64 3.70 20.73
N MET A 120 2.79 4.03 20.15
CA MET A 120 4.09 3.43 20.46
C MET A 120 4.95 4.30 21.39
N GLU A 121 4.54 5.56 21.63
CA GLU A 121 5.10 6.45 22.67
C GLU A 121 4.60 6.11 24.09
#